data_AF-A0A916FL15-F1
#
_entry.id   AF-A0A916FL15-F1
#
_cell.length_a   1.000
_cell.length_b   1.000
_cell.length_c   1.000
_cell.angle_alpha   90.00
_cell.angle_beta   90.00
_cell.angle_gamma   90.00
#
_symmetry.space_group_name_H-M   'P 1'
#
loop_
_entity.id
_entity.type
_entity.pdbx_description
1 polymer ?
#
loop_
_entity_poly.entity_id
_entity_poly.type
_entity_poly.pdbx_seq_one_letter_code
_entity_poly.pdbx_strand_id
1 'polypeptide(L)'
;MSEDILLCPACGAENDALRQACVNCGQSLIVVCPRCNTVNAITAEQCFACGQPFDTLGQIMARHEVRFTDRFTRQATTAIEITAAQKESDRARSQQLWAQEQQRQDRLANQLLRRKAQERQLLVITAIAVLVVLAIVLLIAFAR
;
A
#
# COMPACT_ATOMS: atom_id res chain seq x y z
N MET A 1 43.91 35.62 -22.63
CA MET A 1 43.84 34.57 -21.60
C MET A 1 43.62 35.32 -20.30
N SER A 2 42.41 35.29 -19.75
CA SER A 2 42.13 35.93 -18.46
C SER A 2 42.78 35.08 -17.38
N GLU A 3 43.80 35.62 -16.70
CA GLU A 3 44.29 35.03 -15.45
C GLU A 3 43.18 35.18 -14.42
N ASP A 4 42.60 34.05 -13.98
CA ASP A 4 41.63 34.06 -12.89
C ASP A 4 42.38 34.36 -11.59
N ILE A 5 42.11 35.54 -11.02
CA ILE A 5 42.76 36.04 -9.80
C ILE A 5 41.93 35.63 -8.59
N LEU A 6 42.59 35.04 -7.59
CA LEU A 6 42.04 34.65 -6.30
C LEU A 6 42.67 35.49 -5.17
N LEU A 7 41.84 36.16 -4.37
CA LEU A 7 42.30 36.88 -3.19
C LEU A 7 42.43 35.93 -1.99
N CYS A 8 43.56 36.00 -1.30
CA CYS A 8 43.78 35.21 -0.09
C CYS A 8 42.84 35.69 1.04
N PRO A 9 42.00 34.81 1.61
CA PRO A 9 41.07 35.21 2.68
C PRO A 9 41.76 35.58 3.99
N ALA A 10 43.02 35.18 4.18
CA ALA A 10 43.79 35.46 5.40
C ALA A 10 44.56 36.79 5.36
N CYS A 11 45.10 37.17 4.19
CA CYS A 11 45.98 38.36 4.07
C CYS A 11 45.64 39.30 2.91
N GLY A 12 44.65 38.97 2.07
CA GLY A 12 44.21 39.79 0.95
C GLY A 12 45.11 39.80 -0.29
N ALA A 13 46.23 39.06 -0.30
CA ALA A 13 47.12 39.01 -1.47
C ALA A 13 46.44 38.38 -2.70
N GLU A 14 46.74 38.91 -3.89
CA GLU A 14 46.36 38.34 -5.19
C GLU A 14 47.19 37.08 -5.48
N ASN A 15 46.52 36.02 -5.92
CA ASN A 15 47.12 34.75 -6.29
C ASN A 15 46.47 34.24 -7.57
N ASP A 16 47.20 33.41 -8.32
CA ASP A 16 46.62 32.60 -9.39
C ASP A 16 45.58 31.62 -8.80
N ALA A 17 44.42 31.49 -9.44
CA ALA A 17 43.34 30.61 -9.00
C ALA A 17 43.73 29.13 -8.88
N LEU A 18 44.77 28.67 -9.59
CA LEU A 18 45.28 27.29 -9.53
C LEU A 18 46.28 27.05 -8.40
N ARG A 19 46.67 28.11 -7.67
CA ARG A 19 47.68 28.00 -6.62
C ARG A 19 47.12 27.34 -5.37
N GLN A 20 47.88 26.39 -4.81
CA GLN A 20 47.44 25.66 -3.62
C GLN A 20 47.70 26.40 -2.30
N ALA A 21 48.63 27.35 -2.29
CA ALA A 21 48.99 28.15 -1.11
C ALA A 21 49.31 29.60 -1.48
N CYS A 22 49.01 30.51 -0.57
CA CYS A 22 49.23 31.95 -0.76
C CYS A 22 50.71 32.30 -0.93
N VAL A 23 51.03 33.15 -1.92
CA VAL A 23 52.39 33.66 -2.19
C VAL A 23 52.98 34.43 -1.01
N ASN A 24 52.12 35.10 -0.25
CA ASN A 24 52.55 36.04 0.78
C ASN A 24 52.57 35.42 2.19
N CYS A 25 51.49 34.74 2.58
CA CYS A 25 51.34 34.22 3.95
C CYS A 25 51.42 32.69 4.07
N GLY A 26 51.50 31.94 2.95
CA GLY A 26 51.57 30.48 2.95
C GLY A 26 50.26 29.75 3.30
N GLN A 27 49.16 30.46 3.56
CA GLN A 27 47.86 29.84 3.86
C GLN A 27 47.37 28.97 2.70
N SER A 28 46.81 27.80 2.99
CA SER A 28 46.17 26.93 1.99
C SER A 28 45.03 27.66 1.29
N LEU A 29 45.00 27.60 -0.04
CA LEU A 29 43.95 28.13 -0.91
C LEU A 29 43.07 27.01 -1.50
N ILE A 30 43.23 25.80 -0.98
CA ILE A 30 42.42 24.64 -1.30
C ILE A 30 41.68 24.11 -0.08
N VAL A 31 40.54 23.46 -0.33
CA VAL A 31 39.75 22.72 0.66
C VAL A 31 39.52 21.30 0.16
N VAL A 32 39.67 20.31 1.05
CA VAL A 32 39.42 18.90 0.73
C VAL A 32 38.01 18.53 1.16
N CYS A 33 37.22 17.97 0.23
CA CYS A 33 35.86 17.52 0.53
C CYS A 33 35.87 16.38 1.55
N PRO A 34 35.18 16.50 2.70
CA PRO A 34 35.17 15.45 3.72
C PRO A 34 34.35 14.21 3.33
N ARG A 35 33.58 14.25 2.24
CA ARG A 35 32.76 13.11 1.77
C ARG A 35 33.44 12.28 0.68
N CYS A 36 34.12 12.92 -0.26
CA CYS A 36 34.73 12.23 -1.42
C CYS A 36 36.23 12.51 -1.59
N ASN A 37 36.86 13.22 -0.66
CA ASN A 37 38.28 13.59 -0.68
C ASN A 37 38.75 14.39 -1.91
N THR A 38 37.82 14.92 -2.71
CA THR A 38 38.16 15.78 -3.85
C THR A 38 38.74 17.11 -3.36
N VAL A 39 39.81 17.59 -4.01
CA VAL A 39 40.41 18.91 -3.75
C VAL A 39 39.63 19.98 -4.50
N ASN A 40 39.19 21.03 -3.81
CA ASN A 40 38.41 22.13 -4.38
C ASN A 40 39.11 23.47 -4.04
N ALA A 41 38.76 24.54 -4.77
CA ALA A 41 39.19 25.90 -4.43
C ALA A 41 38.59 26.32 -3.08
N ILE A 42 39.31 27.14 -2.31
CA ILE A 42 38.84 27.64 -1.00
C ILE A 42 37.57 28.50 -1.10
N THR A 43 37.27 29.05 -2.28
CA THR A 43 36.06 29.83 -2.56
C THR A 43 34.89 28.98 -3.04
N ALA A 44 35.06 27.66 -3.22
CA ALA A 44 33.97 26.79 -3.64
C ALA A 44 32.92 26.68 -2.53
N GLU A 45 31.66 26.97 -2.86
CA GLU A 45 30.53 26.79 -1.92
C GLU A 45 30.17 25.31 -1.73
N GLN A 46 30.37 24.50 -2.77
CA GLN A 46 30.11 23.06 -2.78
C GLN A 46 31.20 22.30 -3.53
N CYS A 47 31.34 21.01 -3.22
CA CYS A 47 32.26 20.15 -3.93
C CYS A 47 31.81 19.93 -5.38
N PHE A 48 32.69 20.19 -6.35
CA PHE A 48 32.35 20.01 -7.77
C PHE A 48 32.12 18.53 -8.16
N ALA A 49 32.70 17.58 -7.42
CA ALA A 49 32.61 16.16 -7.74
C ALA A 49 31.38 15.47 -7.14
N CYS A 50 31.02 15.77 -5.88
CA CYS A 50 29.91 15.09 -5.20
C CYS A 50 28.74 16.00 -4.80
N GLY A 51 28.83 17.30 -5.06
CA GLY A 51 27.81 18.30 -4.72
C GLY A 51 27.65 18.58 -3.23
N GLN A 52 28.54 18.06 -2.36
CA GLN A 52 28.41 18.33 -0.93
C GLN A 52 28.76 19.80 -0.62
N PRO A 53 27.86 20.54 0.03
CA PRO A 53 28.15 21.89 0.48
C PRO A 53 29.24 21.93 1.57
N PHE A 54 30.05 22.99 1.56
CA PHE A 54 31.10 23.22 2.55
C PHE A 54 30.60 24.00 3.78
N ASP A 55 29.44 24.66 3.69
CA ASP A 55 28.83 25.35 4.81
C ASP A 55 28.09 24.39 5.76
N THR A 56 28.05 24.74 7.05
CA THR A 56 27.43 23.89 8.08
C THR A 56 25.93 23.69 7.86
N LEU A 57 25.23 24.74 7.41
CA LEU A 57 23.78 24.66 7.19
C LEU A 57 23.45 23.76 6.00
N GLY A 58 24.13 23.94 4.87
CA GLY A 58 24.00 23.06 3.71
C GLY A 58 24.29 21.59 4.05
N GLN A 59 25.31 21.31 4.88
CA GLN A 59 25.60 19.94 5.31
C GLN A 59 24.47 19.31 6.15
N ILE A 60 23.85 20.08 7.05
CA ILE A 60 22.71 19.61 7.85
C ILE A 60 21.51 19.35 6.93
N MET A 61 21.22 20.25 6.00
CA MET A 61 20.09 20.13 5.07
C MET A 61 20.25 18.94 4.12
N ALA A 62 21.42 18.76 3.51
CA ALA A 62 21.71 17.64 2.63
C ALA A 62 21.53 16.27 3.31
N ARG A 63 21.79 16.18 4.63
CA ARG A 63 21.56 14.96 5.41
C ARG A 63 20.07 14.70 5.69
N HIS A 64 19.25 15.74 5.77
CA HIS A 64 17.84 15.64 6.15
C HIS A 64 16.93 15.24 4.97
N GLU A 65 17.15 15.79 3.78
CA GLU A 65 16.34 15.48 2.57
C GLU A 65 16.37 13.99 2.21
N VAL A 66 17.54 13.36 2.32
CA VAL A 66 17.73 11.93 2.03
C VAL A 66 16.96 11.05 3.03
N ARG A 67 16.88 11.45 4.30
CA ARG A 67 16.16 10.67 5.33
C ARG A 67 14.65 10.81 5.25
N PHE A 68 14.15 11.97 4.85
CA PHE A 68 12.72 12.25 4.84
C PHE A 68 12.02 11.49 3.70
N THR A 69 12.56 11.56 2.48
CA THR A 69 11.98 10.92 1.29
C THR A 69 11.94 9.39 1.41
N ASP A 70 13.01 8.78 1.89
CA ASP A 70 13.16 7.32 1.97
C ASP A 70 12.17 6.67 2.97
N ARG A 71 11.82 7.35 4.08
CA ARG A 71 10.88 6.77 5.07
C ARG A 71 9.45 6.67 4.53
N PHE A 72 8.94 7.72 3.89
CA PHE A 72 7.57 7.72 3.38
C PHE A 72 7.39 6.75 2.23
N THR A 73 8.36 6.68 1.32
CA THR A 73 8.32 5.72 0.21
C THR A 73 8.33 4.29 0.72
N ARG A 74 9.21 3.96 1.68
CA ARG A 74 9.25 2.62 2.28
C ARG A 74 7.99 2.27 3.08
N GLN A 75 7.41 3.22 3.81
CA GLN A 75 6.16 2.96 4.54
C GLN A 75 4.95 2.78 3.60
N ALA A 76 4.92 3.52 2.49
CA ALA A 76 3.85 3.37 1.50
C ALA A 76 3.90 2.01 0.81
N THR A 77 5.08 1.53 0.41
CA THR A 77 5.23 0.22 -0.25
C THR A 77 4.85 -0.93 0.66
N THR A 78 5.28 -0.91 1.94
CA THR A 78 4.92 -1.97 2.89
C THR A 78 3.43 -2.00 3.19
N ALA A 79 2.77 -0.84 3.29
CA ALA A 79 1.32 -0.77 3.48
C ALA A 79 0.55 -1.35 2.28
N ILE A 80 1.00 -1.10 1.05
CA ILE A 80 0.41 -1.67 -0.17
C ILE A 80 0.58 -3.20 -0.19
N GLU A 81 1.76 -3.71 0.15
CA GLU A 81 2.04 -5.15 0.18
C GLU A 81 1.19 -5.89 1.23
N ILE A 82 1.11 -5.35 2.45
CA ILE A 82 0.31 -5.95 3.54
C ILE A 82 -1.17 -5.99 3.14
N THR A 83 -1.70 -4.89 2.59
CA THR A 83 -3.11 -4.82 2.19
C THR A 83 -3.43 -5.70 1.00
N ALA A 84 -2.52 -5.84 0.04
CA ALA A 84 -2.66 -6.75 -1.10
C ALA A 84 -2.73 -8.21 -0.63
N ALA A 85 -1.80 -8.64 0.24
CA ALA A 85 -1.77 -9.99 0.77
C ALA A 85 -3.02 -10.33 1.61
N GLN A 86 -3.49 -9.37 2.43
CA GLN A 86 -4.66 -9.60 3.29
C GLN A 86 -5.96 -9.74 2.49
N LYS A 87 -6.09 -8.99 1.39
CA LYS A 87 -7.26 -9.01 0.52
C LYS A 87 -7.50 -10.37 -0.14
N GLU A 88 -6.45 -11.13 -0.43
CA GLU A 88 -6.58 -12.48 -1.00
C GLU A 88 -7.16 -13.48 0.02
N SER A 89 -6.66 -13.45 1.26
CA SER A 89 -7.19 -14.27 2.35
C SER A 89 -8.65 -13.93 2.67
N ASP A 90 -8.98 -12.63 2.70
CA ASP A 90 -10.35 -12.16 2.94
C ASP A 90 -11.30 -12.56 1.81
N ARG A 91 -10.84 -12.56 0.55
CA ARG A 91 -11.64 -13.04 -0.60
C ARG A 91 -11.93 -14.53 -0.48
N ALA A 92 -10.94 -15.35 -0.16
CA ALA A 92 -11.14 -16.79 0.00
C ALA A 92 -12.12 -17.10 1.15
N ARG A 93 -11.96 -16.42 2.30
CA ARG A 93 -12.88 -16.54 3.44
C ARG A 93 -14.30 -16.11 3.07
N SER A 94 -14.45 -15.01 2.34
CA SER A 94 -15.75 -14.52 1.88
C SER A 94 -16.42 -15.53 0.95
N GLN A 95 -15.69 -16.11 -0.01
CA GLN A 95 -16.21 -17.13 -0.91
C GLN A 95 -16.70 -18.38 -0.16
N GLN A 96 -15.97 -18.82 0.88
CA GLN A 96 -16.39 -19.93 1.72
C GLN A 96 -17.69 -19.64 2.47
N LEU A 97 -17.84 -18.42 3.02
CA LEU A 97 -19.07 -18.01 3.71
C LEU A 97 -20.27 -17.96 2.75
N TRP A 98 -20.07 -17.43 1.54
CA TRP A 98 -21.12 -17.41 0.51
C TRP A 98 -21.56 -18.81 0.09
N ALA A 99 -20.62 -19.74 -0.07
CA ALA A 99 -20.94 -21.13 -0.40
C ALA A 99 -21.76 -21.81 0.71
N GLN A 100 -21.45 -21.55 1.98
CA GLN A 100 -22.23 -22.07 3.11
C GLN A 100 -23.64 -21.51 3.17
N GLU A 101 -23.81 -20.20 2.94
CA GLU A 101 -25.13 -19.57 2.97
C GLU A 101 -26.00 -20.05 1.80
N GLN A 102 -25.41 -20.24 0.62
CA GLN A 102 -26.13 -20.79 -0.52
C GLN A 102 -26.65 -22.21 -0.24
N GLN A 103 -25.81 -23.08 0.35
CA GLN A 103 -26.26 -24.41 0.79
C GLN A 103 -27.38 -24.34 1.82
N ARG A 104 -27.35 -23.37 2.74
CA ARG A 104 -28.41 -23.17 3.74
C ARG A 104 -29.72 -22.77 3.07
N GLN A 105 -29.68 -21.85 2.12
CA GLN A 105 -30.86 -21.40 1.37
C GLN A 105 -31.46 -22.55 0.55
N ASP A 106 -30.64 -23.36 -0.11
CA ASP A 106 -31.09 -24.53 -0.86
C ASP A 106 -31.78 -25.56 0.03
N ARG A 107 -31.25 -25.81 1.23
CA ARG A 107 -31.90 -26.70 2.21
C ARG A 107 -33.27 -26.20 2.63
N LEU A 108 -33.39 -24.89 2.91
CA LEU A 108 -34.67 -24.28 3.28
C LEU A 108 -35.69 -24.34 2.12
N ALA A 109 -35.26 -24.01 0.90
CA ALA A 109 -36.08 -24.10 -0.29
C ALA A 109 -36.61 -25.53 -0.51
N ASN A 110 -35.72 -26.52 -0.41
CA ASN A 110 -36.08 -27.93 -0.54
C ASN A 110 -37.05 -28.40 0.56
N GLN A 111 -36.89 -27.94 1.79
CA GLN A 111 -37.82 -28.24 2.88
C GLN A 111 -39.20 -27.64 2.63
N LEU A 112 -39.29 -26.40 2.14
CA LEU A 112 -40.55 -25.75 1.81
C LEU A 112 -41.28 -26.47 0.66
N LEU A 113 -40.55 -26.91 -0.37
CA LEU A 113 -41.13 -27.70 -1.46
C LEU A 113 -41.69 -29.04 -0.94
N ARG A 114 -40.94 -29.73 -0.06
CA ARG A 114 -41.40 -31.00 0.56
C ARG A 114 -42.64 -30.79 1.42
N ARG A 115 -42.69 -29.73 2.24
CA ARG A 115 -43.86 -29.39 3.06
C ARG A 115 -45.09 -29.11 2.19
N LYS A 116 -44.95 -28.28 1.16
CA LYS A 116 -46.05 -27.98 0.22
C LYS A 116 -46.56 -29.23 -0.49
N ALA A 117 -45.66 -30.16 -0.86
CA ALA A 117 -46.05 -31.44 -1.46
C ALA A 117 -46.82 -32.32 -0.47
N GLN A 118 -46.36 -32.43 0.77
CA GLN A 118 -47.02 -33.17 1.85
C GLN A 118 -48.40 -32.58 2.19
N GLU A 119 -48.50 -31.25 2.31
CA GLU A 119 -49.78 -30.55 2.54
C GLU A 119 -50.78 -30.83 1.42
N ARG A 120 -50.35 -30.75 0.15
CA ARG A 120 -51.20 -31.11 -0.99
C ARG A 120 -51.63 -32.56 -0.96
N GLN A 121 -50.72 -33.48 -0.65
CA GLN A 121 -51.05 -34.91 -0.55
C GLN A 121 -52.05 -35.18 0.58
N LEU A 122 -51.86 -34.58 1.76
CA LEU A 122 -52.79 -34.67 2.88
C LEU A 122 -54.17 -34.14 2.50
N LEU A 123 -54.27 -32.95 1.89
CA LEU A 123 -55.55 -32.36 1.45
C LEU A 123 -56.26 -33.23 0.41
N VAL A 124 -55.52 -33.83 -0.53
CA VAL A 124 -56.10 -34.75 -1.53
C VAL A 124 -56.61 -36.04 -0.89
N ILE A 125 -55.82 -36.65 0.01
CA ILE A 125 -56.23 -37.88 0.71
C ILE A 125 -57.45 -37.62 1.59
N THR A 126 -57.48 -36.54 2.36
CA THR A 126 -58.62 -36.20 3.22
C THR A 126 -59.87 -35.90 2.38
N ALA A 127 -59.76 -35.21 1.25
CA ALA A 127 -60.88 -34.97 0.36
C ALA A 127 -61.46 -36.26 -0.25
N ILE A 128 -60.60 -37.19 -0.70
CA ILE A 128 -61.04 -38.50 -1.20
C ILE A 128 -61.75 -39.29 -0.10
N ALA A 129 -61.19 -39.34 1.11
CA ALA A 129 -61.80 -40.06 2.23
C ALA A 129 -63.20 -39.51 2.57
N VAL A 130 -63.37 -38.18 2.59
CA VAL A 130 -64.67 -37.52 2.80
C VAL A 130 -65.67 -37.88 1.70
N LEU A 131 -65.25 -37.85 0.43
CA LEU A 131 -66.10 -38.24 -0.71
C LEU A 131 -66.54 -39.71 -0.63
N VAL A 132 -65.62 -40.62 -0.26
CA VAL A 132 -65.93 -42.05 -0.07
C VAL A 132 -66.94 -42.25 1.04
N VAL A 133 -66.77 -41.58 2.18
CA VAL A 133 -67.72 -41.66 3.31
C VAL A 133 -69.09 -41.12 2.90
N LEU A 134 -69.16 -39.98 2.21
CA LEU A 134 -70.41 -39.42 1.68
C LEU A 134 -71.11 -40.39 0.71
N ALA A 135 -70.36 -41.02 -0.20
CA ALA A 135 -70.90 -42.00 -1.13
C ALA A 135 -71.48 -43.23 -0.40
N ILE A 136 -70.77 -43.74 0.62
CA ILE A 136 -71.25 -44.86 1.45
C ILE A 136 -72.56 -44.48 2.16
N VAL A 137 -72.62 -43.29 2.76
CA VAL A 137 -73.83 -42.79 3.44
C VAL A 137 -75.00 -42.68 2.46
N LEU A 138 -74.78 -42.14 1.26
CA LEU A 138 -75.81 -42.04 0.22
C LEU A 138 -76.29 -43.42 -0.23
N LEU A 139 -75.38 -44.38 -0.47
CA LEU A 139 -75.76 -45.75 -0.82
C LEU A 139 -76.63 -46.41 0.25
N ILE A 140 -76.29 -46.23 1.52
CA ILE A 140 -77.07 -46.76 2.65
C ILE A 140 -78.45 -46.07 2.76
N ALA A 141 -78.54 -44.78 2.44
CA ALA A 141 -79.79 -44.02 2.48
C ALA A 141 -80.75 -44.40 1.34
N PHE A 142 -80.23 -44.62 0.12
CA PHE A 142 -81.03 -45.03 -1.03
C PHE A 142 -81.43 -46.52 -1.04
N ALA A 143 -80.72 -47.37 -0.29
CA ALA A 143 -81.02 -48.79 -0.16
C ALA A 143 -82.09 -49.11 0.90
N ARG A 144 -82.53 -48.11 1.68
CA ARG A 144 -83.67 -48.20 2.60
C ARG A 144 -84.92 -47.64 1.96
#